data_AF-A0A2P5MJ69-F1
#
_entry.id   AF-A0A2P5MJ69-F1
#
_cell.length_a   1.000
_cell.length_b   1.000
_cell.length_c   1.000
_cell.angle_alpha   90.00
_cell.angle_beta   90.00
_cell.angle_gamma   90.00
#
_symmetry.space_group_name_H-M   'P 1'
#
loop_
_entity.id
_entity.type
_entity.pdbx_description
1 polymer ?
#
loop_
_entity_poly.entity_id
_entity_poly.type
_entity_poly.pdbx_seq_one_letter_code
_entity_poly.pdbx_strand_id
1 'polypeptide(L)' 'MSEMQDAETRFNIIMKIAAVAAVLLTGYYIWSFFVSSRYEALCGASYWELDKKQIDACVDRKKELEK' A
#
# COMPACT_ATOMS: atom_id res chain seq x y z
N MET A 1 -4.53 42.92 10.14
CA MET A 1 -4.39 42.30 8.80
C MET A 1 -3.32 41.21 8.76
N SER A 2 -2.16 41.36 9.41
CA SER A 2 -1.10 40.32 9.42
C SER A 2 -1.53 38.99 10.05
N GLU A 3 -2.26 39.01 11.17
CA GLU A 3 -2.61 37.78 11.90
C GLU A 3 -3.58 36.85 11.16
N MET A 4 -4.42 37.39 10.27
CA MET A 4 -5.31 36.58 9.42
C MET A 4 -4.55 35.85 8.30
N GLN A 5 -3.53 36.48 7.72
CA GLN A 5 -2.70 35.85 6.68
C GLN A 5 -1.87 34.68 7.22
N ASP A 6 -1.39 34.78 8.47
CA ASP A 6 -0.68 33.71 9.16
C ASP A 6 -1.58 32.48 9.41
N ALA A 7 -2.83 32.71 9.81
CA ALA A 7 -3.80 31.64 10.06
C ALA A 7 -4.17 30.88 8.76
N GLU A 8 -4.41 31.61 7.67
CA GLU A 8 -4.73 31.02 6.36
C GLU A 8 -3.57 30.19 5.81
N THR A 9 -2.34 30.69 5.92
CA THR A 9 -1.14 29.99 5.46
C THR A 9 -0.93 28.68 6.22
N ARG A 10 -1.10 28.69 7.55
CA ARG A 10 -0.99 27.49 8.38
C ARG A 10 -2.08 26.46 8.04
N PHE A 11 -3.32 26.90 7.85
CA PHE A 11 -4.42 26.02 7.47
C PHE A 11 -4.16 25.34 6.11
N ASN A 12 -3.70 26.09 5.12
CA ASN A 12 -3.37 25.55 3.80
C ASN A 12 -2.24 24.50 3.85
N ILE A 13 -1.23 24.72 4.68
CA ILE A 13 -0.14 23.74 4.90
C ILE A 13 -0.70 22.45 5.53
N ILE A 14 -1.52 22.56 6.57
CA ILE A 14 -2.14 21.40 7.24
C ILE A 14 -2.99 20.61 6.25
N MET A 15 -3.82 21.29 5.44
CA MET A 15 -4.64 20.66 4.42
C MET A 15 -3.82 19.95 3.35
N LYS A 16 -2.69 20.53 2.91
CA LYS A 16 -1.77 19.86 1.98
C LYS A 16 -1.16 18.59 2.58
N ILE A 17 -0.72 18.64 3.84
CA ILE A 17 -0.17 17.47 4.52
C ILE A 17 -1.25 16.37 4.65
N ALA A 18 -2.47 16.75 5.04
CA ALA A 18 -3.60 15.81 5.13
C ALA A 18 -3.92 15.17 3.77
N ALA A 19 -3.91 15.95 2.68
CA ALA A 19 -4.13 15.45 1.34
C ALA A 19 -3.03 14.46 0.91
N VAL A 20 -1.76 14.77 1.18
CA VAL A 20 -0.63 13.86 0.89
C VAL A 20 -0.76 12.56 1.69
N ALA A 21 -1.08 12.65 2.99
CA ALA A 21 -1.30 11.48 3.83
C ALA A 21 -2.45 10.61 3.31
N ALA A 22 -3.56 11.22 2.89
CA ALA A 22 -4.69 10.50 2.32
C ALA A 22 -4.33 9.75 1.02
N VAL A 23 -3.54 10.38 0.13
CA VAL A 23 -3.06 9.73 -1.09
C VAL A 23 -2.14 8.56 -0.77
N LEU A 24 -1.20 8.72 0.17
CA LEU A 24 -0.29 7.65 0.57
C LEU A 24 -1.05 6.47 1.20
N LEU A 25 -2.02 6.73 2.08
CA LEU A 25 -2.83 5.69 2.70
C LEU A 25 -3.70 4.96 1.67
N THR A 26 -4.34 5.70 0.75
CA THR A 26 -5.16 5.11 -0.31
C THR A 26 -4.31 4.27 -1.26
N GLY A 27 -3.15 4.80 -1.67
CA GLY A 27 -2.19 4.08 -2.51
C GLY A 27 -1.67 2.82 -1.83
N TYR A 28 -1.35 2.89 -0.54
CA TYR A 28 -0.92 1.74 0.25
C TYR A 28 -2.02 0.69 0.39
N TYR A 29 -3.26 1.11 0.63
CA TYR A 29 -4.40 0.20 0.73
C TYR A 29 -4.66 -0.53 -0.58
N ILE A 30 -4.68 0.21 -1.69
CA ILE A 30 -4.84 -0.37 -3.04
C ILE A 30 -3.68 -1.33 -3.34
N TRP A 31 -2.44 -0.91 -3.10
CA TRP A 31 -1.26 -1.75 -3.29
C TRP A 31 -1.35 -3.04 -2.49
N SER A 32 -1.67 -2.94 -1.19
CA SER A 32 -1.82 -4.10 -0.30
C SER A 32 -2.94 -5.02 -0.78
N PHE A 33 -4.05 -4.48 -1.29
CA PHE A 33 -5.15 -5.29 -1.81
C PHE A 33 -4.73 -6.07 -3.07
N PHE A 34 -4.08 -5.42 -4.03
CA PHE A 34 -3.58 -6.09 -5.25
C PHE A 34 -2.50 -7.12 -4.95
N VAL A 35 -1.58 -6.79 -4.05
CA VAL A 35 -0.53 -7.70 -3.58
C VAL A 35 -1.18 -8.91 -2.93
N SER A 36 -2.02 -8.73 -1.90
CA SER A 36 -2.70 -9.84 -1.24
C SER A 36 -3.52 -10.68 -2.22
N SER A 37 -4.31 -10.08 -3.11
CA SER A 37 -5.11 -10.82 -4.10
C SER A 37 -4.25 -11.64 -5.06
N ARG A 38 -3.11 -11.08 -5.51
CA ARG A 38 -2.16 -11.82 -6.34
C ARG A 38 -1.56 -13.00 -5.58
N TYR A 39 -1.16 -12.82 -4.33
CA TYR A 39 -0.58 -13.90 -3.52
C TYR A 39 -1.63 -14.94 -3.09
N GLU A 40 -2.87 -14.52 -2.86
CA GLU A 40 -3.99 -15.41 -2.57
C GLU A 40 -4.39 -16.22 -3.81
N ALA A 41 -4.38 -15.62 -5.01
CA ALA A 41 -4.61 -16.33 -6.26
C ALA A 41 -3.46 -17.27 -6.65
N LEU A 42 -2.21 -16.95 -6.28
CA LEU A 42 -1.02 -17.76 -6.58
C LEU A 42 -0.79 -18.88 -5.56
N CYS A 43 -1.06 -18.64 -4.28
CA CYS A 43 -0.66 -19.50 -3.16
C CYS A 43 -1.78 -19.77 -2.13
N GLY A 44 -2.99 -19.25 -2.33
CA GLY A 44 -4.15 -19.51 -1.46
C GLY A 44 -4.08 -18.87 -0.07
N ALA A 45 -3.15 -17.94 0.18
CA ALA A 45 -2.96 -17.34 1.49
C ALA A 45 -2.52 -15.86 1.41
N SER A 46 -2.78 -15.09 2.46
CA SER A 46 -2.61 -13.63 2.46
C SER A 46 -1.13 -13.23 2.57
N TYR A 47 -0.70 -12.22 1.80
CA TYR A 47 0.68 -11.72 1.78
C TYR A 47 1.22 -11.32 3.17
N TRP A 48 0.34 -10.95 4.09
CA TRP A 48 0.69 -10.56 5.46
C TRP A 48 0.88 -11.73 6.42
N GLU A 49 0.38 -12.91 6.05
CA GLU A 49 0.47 -14.15 6.85
C GLU A 49 1.52 -15.12 6.33
N LEU A 50 1.92 -15.05 5.05
CA LEU A 50 3.02 -15.89 4.56
C LEU A 50 4.40 -15.30 4.92
N ASP A 51 5.21 -16.12 5.56
CA ASP A 51 6.66 -15.92 5.65
C ASP A 51 7.27 -15.86 4.23
N LYS A 52 8.22 -14.94 3.99
CA LYS A 52 8.85 -14.74 2.67
C LYS A 52 9.33 -16.04 2.02
N LYS A 53 9.75 -17.04 2.80
CA LYS A 53 10.20 -18.34 2.28
C LYS A 53 9.06 -19.17 1.68
N GLN A 54 7.83 -19.05 2.19
CA GLN A 54 6.67 -19.78 1.67
C GLN A 54 6.15 -19.16 0.37
N ILE A 55 6.24 -17.83 0.25
CA ILE A 55 5.94 -17.10 -0.98
C ILE A 55 6.91 -17.54 -2.10
N ASP A 56 8.21 -17.55 -1.80
CA ASP A 56 9.26 -17.89 -2.78
C ASP A 56 9.13 -19.35 -3.26
N ALA A 57 8.94 -20.29 -2.33
CA ALA A 57 8.75 -21.71 -2.65
C ALA A 57 7.50 -21.97 -3.51
N CYS A 58 6.42 -21.22 -3.30
CA CYS A 58 5.18 -21.37 -4.05
C CYS A 58 5.30 -20.78 -5.47
N VAL A 59 6.02 -19.65 -5.63
CA VAL A 59 6.34 -19.08 -6.95
C VAL A 59 7.28 -20.00 -7.75
N ASP A 60 8.29 -20.59 -7.11
CA ASP A 60 9.20 -21.55 -7.76
C ASP A 60 8.48 -22.82 -8.23
N ARG A 61 7.62 -23.39 -7.38
CA ARG A 61 6.79 -24.58 -7.74
C ARG A 61 5.90 -24.33 -8.95
N LYS A 62 5.30 -23.14 -9.06
CA LYS A 62 4.47 -22.74 -10.21
C LYS A 62 5.30 -22.64 -11.49
N LYS A 63 6.50 -22.08 -11.41
CA LYS A 63 7.44 -21.96 -12.53
C LYS A 63 7.92 -23.32 -13.04
N GLU A 64 7.97 -24.32 -12.16
CA GLU A 64 8.28 -25.71 -12.50
C GLU A 64 7.10 -26.44 -13.19
N LEU A 65 5.85 -26.05 -12.90
CA LEU A 65 4.63 -26.65 -13.47
C LEU A 65 4.16 -26.01 -14.79
N GLU A 66 4.59 -24.79 -15.10
CA GLU A 66 4.35 -24.11 -16.40
C GLU A 66 5.39 -24.45 -17.48
N LYS A 67 6.20 -25.50 -17.26
CA LYS A 67 7.24 -25.98 -18.19
C LYS A 67 6.89 -27.37 -18.74
#